data_AF-A0A7X6YBV3-F1
#
_entry.id   AF-A0A7X6YBV3-F1
#
_cell.length_a   1.000
_cell.length_b   1.000
_cell.length_c   1.000
_cell.angle_alpha   90.00
_cell.angle_beta   90.00
_cell.angle_gamma   90.00
#
_symmetry.space_group_name_H-M   'P 1'
#
loop_
_entity.id
_entity.type
_entity.pdbx_description
1 polymer ?
#
loop_
_entity_poly.entity_id
_entity_poly.type
_entity_poly.pdbx_seq_one_letter_code
_entity_poly.pdbx_strand_id
1 'polypeptide(L)'
;GLENHVFALNNLDALTITKGGFLVGTFGIEDKLARFAKAYRALPAVKFGDIAGLADPVRVRQKVVDGANYVYVLNRLPYPVTVELALEGGAAEDLVSGETSTGGKLALALRPYDLRSFRQAGAQSRVAGGSAAVAAEVAAGLKEKVAAADARFRDKTARGEDLAALKPSLEKAKACLAGKEYARLHLLLQEAWAYTLRQP
;
A
#
# COMPACT_ATOMS: atom_id res chain seq x y z
N GLY A 1 -3.03 -13.41 1.11
CA GLY A 1 -1.66 -13.95 1.29
C GLY A 1 -0.85 -13.11 2.27
N LEU A 2 -0.27 -12.00 1.81
CA LEU A 2 0.54 -11.12 2.67
C LEU A 2 -0.23 -10.01 3.38
N GLU A 3 -1.51 -9.82 3.05
CA GLU A 3 -2.35 -8.71 3.51
C GLU A 3 -2.22 -8.37 5.00
N ASN A 4 -2.33 -9.36 5.90
CA ASN A 4 -2.19 -9.10 7.35
C ASN A 4 -0.81 -8.52 7.74
N HIS A 5 0.27 -8.96 7.08
CA HIS A 5 1.63 -8.45 7.33
C HIS A 5 1.78 -7.02 6.79
N VAL A 6 1.26 -6.78 5.60
CA VAL A 6 1.22 -5.44 4.98
C VAL A 6 0.40 -4.48 5.83
N PHE A 7 -0.76 -4.90 6.36
CA PHE A 7 -1.62 -4.05 7.18
C PHE A 7 -1.00 -3.72 8.53
N ALA A 8 -0.32 -4.66 9.17
CA ALA A 8 0.41 -4.41 10.41
C ALA A 8 1.48 -3.31 10.20
N LEU A 9 2.27 -3.39 9.13
CA LEU A 9 3.28 -2.39 8.84
C LEU A 9 2.66 -1.05 8.37
N ASN A 10 1.67 -1.09 7.47
CA ASN A 10 1.02 0.11 6.95
C ASN A 10 0.32 0.93 8.04
N ASN A 11 -0.51 0.28 8.86
CA ASN A 11 -1.41 0.99 9.79
C ASN A 11 -0.72 1.33 11.11
N LEU A 12 0.20 0.48 11.58
CA LEU A 12 0.78 0.61 12.92
C LEU A 12 2.28 0.88 12.90
N ASP A 13 2.93 0.78 11.74
CA ASP A 13 4.40 0.77 11.65
C ASP A 13 4.99 -0.31 12.56
N ALA A 14 4.38 -1.50 12.56
CA ALA A 14 4.65 -2.52 13.56
C ALA A 14 6.15 -2.85 13.66
N LEU A 15 6.69 -2.84 14.89
CA LEU A 15 8.09 -3.23 15.18
C LEU A 15 8.24 -4.74 15.38
N THR A 16 7.12 -5.43 15.59
CA THR A 16 7.07 -6.88 15.71
C THR A 16 5.77 -7.35 15.06
N ILE A 17 5.88 -8.36 14.21
CA ILE A 17 4.75 -9.00 13.56
C ILE A 17 4.80 -10.48 13.92
N THR A 18 3.81 -10.93 14.68
CA THR A 18 3.57 -12.34 14.96
C THR A 18 2.27 -12.76 14.28
N LYS A 19 2.25 -13.99 13.75
CA LYS A 19 1.04 -14.60 13.20
C LYS A 19 0.74 -15.88 13.98
N GLY A 20 -0.27 -15.81 14.83
CA GLY A 20 -0.77 -16.99 15.55
C GLY A 20 -1.63 -17.89 14.65
N GLY A 21 -1.91 -19.10 15.14
CA GLY A 21 -2.64 -20.15 14.42
C GLY A 21 -1.73 -21.23 13.85
N PHE A 22 -2.24 -22.46 13.71
CA PHE A 22 -1.54 -23.57 13.06
C PHE A 22 -1.10 -23.17 11.64
N LEU A 23 -0.02 -23.77 11.12
CA LEU A 23 0.73 -23.41 9.89
C LEU A 23 -0.09 -23.13 8.60
N VAL A 24 -1.38 -23.45 8.59
CA VAL A 24 -2.35 -23.15 7.53
C VAL A 24 -2.29 -21.68 7.10
N GLY A 25 -2.02 -20.75 8.02
CA GLY A 25 -1.96 -19.32 7.72
C GLY A 25 -0.79 -18.86 6.82
N THR A 26 0.24 -19.70 6.66
CA THR A 26 1.43 -19.39 5.84
C THR A 26 1.66 -20.40 4.71
N PHE A 27 0.90 -21.49 4.69
CA PHE A 27 0.99 -22.52 3.66
C PHE A 27 0.68 -21.95 2.26
N GLY A 28 1.57 -22.18 1.30
CA GLY A 28 1.43 -21.72 -0.09
C GLY A 28 1.78 -20.24 -0.33
N ILE A 29 2.32 -19.54 0.67
CA ILE A 29 2.80 -18.16 0.54
C ILE A 29 4.23 -17.95 1.05
N GLU A 30 4.96 -19.03 1.32
CA GLU A 30 6.28 -19.06 1.95
C GLU A 30 7.27 -18.16 1.21
N ASP A 31 7.34 -18.25 -0.11
CA ASP A 31 8.23 -17.40 -0.91
C ASP A 31 7.87 -15.92 -0.80
N LYS A 32 6.58 -15.61 -0.74
CA LYS A 32 6.09 -14.23 -0.60
C LYS A 32 6.48 -13.71 0.79
N LEU A 33 6.27 -14.53 1.82
CA LEU A 33 6.60 -14.20 3.20
C LEU A 33 8.10 -14.07 3.43
N ALA A 34 8.91 -14.97 2.86
CA ALA A 34 10.37 -14.94 2.98
C ALA A 34 10.94 -13.63 2.40
N ARG A 35 10.43 -13.17 1.25
CA ARG A 35 10.85 -11.89 0.66
C ARG A 35 10.44 -10.70 1.53
N PHE A 36 9.19 -10.66 1.97
CA PHE A 36 8.71 -9.62 2.87
C PHE A 36 9.55 -9.58 4.17
N ALA A 37 9.79 -10.74 4.77
CA ALA A 37 10.54 -10.87 6.01
C ALA A 37 12.01 -10.46 5.84
N LYS A 38 12.66 -10.75 4.71
CA LYS A 38 14.04 -10.30 4.42
C LYS A 38 14.13 -8.78 4.43
N ALA A 39 13.25 -8.09 3.69
CA ALA A 39 13.24 -6.62 3.65
C ALA A 39 12.87 -6.01 5.01
N TYR A 40 11.84 -6.55 5.68
CA TYR A 40 11.41 -6.07 6.99
C TYR A 40 12.51 -6.21 8.05
N ARG A 41 13.19 -7.37 8.11
CA ARG A 41 14.25 -7.63 9.09
C ARG A 41 15.55 -6.88 8.83
N ALA A 42 15.74 -6.33 7.63
CA ALA A 42 16.89 -5.51 7.30
C ALA A 42 16.75 -4.07 7.83
N LEU A 43 15.53 -3.64 8.17
CA LEU A 43 15.28 -2.31 8.74
C LEU A 43 15.64 -2.26 10.23
N PRO A 44 16.09 -1.10 10.73
CA PRO A 44 16.19 -0.85 12.17
C PRO A 44 14.84 -1.03 12.86
N ALA A 45 14.84 -1.62 14.06
CA ALA A 45 13.63 -1.87 14.84
C ALA A 45 13.12 -0.61 15.58
N VAL A 46 12.86 0.46 14.83
CA VAL A 46 12.35 1.75 15.33
C VAL A 46 11.14 2.21 14.52
N LYS A 47 10.41 3.21 15.03
CA LYS A 47 9.29 3.81 14.30
C LYS A 47 9.78 4.80 13.24
N PHE A 48 9.18 4.73 12.06
CA PHE A 48 9.45 5.57 10.90
C PHE A 48 8.39 6.65 10.72
N GLY A 49 8.78 7.77 10.11
CA GLY A 49 7.88 8.87 9.78
C GLY A 49 7.28 8.73 8.38
N ASP A 50 6.00 9.09 8.25
CA ASP A 50 5.32 9.17 6.95
C ASP A 50 5.93 10.27 6.07
N ILE A 51 5.89 10.04 4.74
CA ILE A 51 6.19 11.07 3.74
C ILE A 51 4.88 11.55 3.11
N ALA A 52 4.66 12.87 3.13
CA ALA A 52 3.46 13.47 2.56
C ALA A 52 3.29 13.09 1.08
N GLY A 53 2.05 12.77 0.68
CA GLY A 53 1.74 12.34 -0.69
C GLY A 53 2.12 10.89 -1.05
N LEU A 54 2.78 10.16 -0.15
CA LEU A 54 3.23 8.77 -0.37
C LEU A 54 2.59 7.80 0.61
N ALA A 55 1.27 7.93 0.78
CA ALA A 55 0.47 7.08 1.65
C ALA A 55 -0.33 6.01 0.89
N ASP A 56 -0.72 6.27 -0.36
CA ASP A 56 -1.57 5.43 -1.20
C ASP A 56 -1.22 5.65 -2.69
N PRO A 57 -1.12 4.62 -3.54
CA PRO A 57 -1.29 3.18 -3.27
C PRO A 57 -0.11 2.51 -2.56
N VAL A 58 0.98 3.24 -2.38
CA VAL A 58 2.21 2.76 -1.72
C VAL A 58 2.42 3.60 -0.47
N ARG A 59 2.83 2.96 0.61
CA ARG A 59 3.28 3.62 1.83
C ARG A 59 4.80 3.75 1.79
N VAL A 60 5.29 4.98 1.87
CA VAL A 60 6.72 5.25 2.04
C VAL A 60 6.94 5.89 3.40
N ARG A 61 7.87 5.34 4.17
CA ARG A 61 8.33 5.95 5.41
C ARG A 61 9.84 5.98 5.49
N GLN A 62 10.35 6.93 6.26
CA GLN A 62 11.79 7.08 6.47
C GLN A 62 12.16 7.45 7.91
N LYS A 63 13.40 7.17 8.29
CA LYS A 63 13.96 7.51 9.59
C LYS A 63 15.48 7.55 9.54
N VAL A 64 16.07 8.58 10.11
CA VAL A 64 17.52 8.61 10.38
C VAL A 64 17.83 7.79 11.63
N VAL A 65 18.74 6.83 11.49
CA VAL A 65 19.26 5.96 12.55
C VAL A 65 20.77 5.86 12.35
N ASP A 66 21.55 6.07 13.42
CA ASP A 66 23.02 5.95 13.41
C ASP A 66 23.71 6.68 12.25
N GLY A 67 23.23 7.89 11.94
CA GLY A 67 23.82 8.75 10.90
C GLY A 67 23.49 8.35 9.46
N ALA A 68 22.58 7.42 9.24
CA ALA A 68 22.07 7.03 7.91
C ALA A 68 20.54 7.15 7.85
N ASN A 69 20.00 7.50 6.69
CA ASN A 69 18.56 7.51 6.48
C ASN A 69 18.10 6.14 5.97
N TYR A 70 17.20 5.50 6.71
CA TYR A 70 16.55 4.26 6.33
C TYR A 70 15.18 4.57 5.75
N VAL A 71 14.83 3.90 4.65
CA VAL A 71 13.57 4.10 3.94
C VAL A 71 12.96 2.74 3.67
N TYR A 72 11.64 2.63 3.79
CA TYR A 72 10.95 1.49 3.21
C TYR A 72 9.80 1.93 2.32
N VAL A 73 9.52 1.10 1.31
CA VAL A 73 8.49 1.29 0.31
C VAL A 73 7.61 0.05 0.32
N LEU A 74 6.34 0.22 0.70
CA LEU A 74 5.38 -0.87 0.91
C LEU A 74 4.21 -0.74 -0.07
N ASN A 75 4.09 -1.70 -0.99
CA ASN A 75 2.91 -1.80 -1.84
C ASN A 75 1.72 -2.31 -1.01
N ARG A 76 0.62 -1.54 -1.00
CA ARG A 76 -0.59 -1.86 -0.23
C ARG A 76 -1.63 -2.61 -1.05
N LEU A 77 -1.39 -2.84 -2.34
CA LEU A 77 -2.33 -3.47 -3.26
C LEU A 77 -1.95 -4.93 -3.57
N PRO A 78 -2.95 -5.77 -3.90
CA PRO A 78 -2.72 -7.10 -4.48
C PRO A 78 -2.33 -7.03 -5.97
N TYR A 79 -1.95 -5.86 -6.47
CA TYR A 79 -1.56 -5.61 -7.86
C TYR A 79 -0.15 -5.01 -7.91
N PRO A 80 0.60 -5.19 -9.01
CA PRO A 80 1.86 -4.50 -9.20
C PRO A 80 1.69 -2.97 -9.21
N VAL A 81 2.71 -2.26 -8.73
CA VAL A 81 2.76 -0.79 -8.69
C VAL A 81 4.15 -0.32 -9.11
N THR A 82 4.23 0.70 -9.96
CA THR A 82 5.49 1.40 -10.25
C THR A 82 5.62 2.62 -9.34
N VAL A 83 6.84 2.88 -8.87
CA VAL A 83 7.14 3.98 -7.94
C VAL A 83 8.38 4.71 -8.42
N GLU A 84 8.35 6.02 -8.36
CA GLU A 84 9.52 6.88 -8.54
C GLU A 84 9.66 7.80 -7.32
N LEU A 85 10.80 7.73 -6.64
CA LEU A 85 11.11 8.59 -5.49
C LEU A 85 12.25 9.55 -5.84
N ALA A 86 12.11 10.79 -5.41
CA ALA A 86 13.17 11.80 -5.46
C ALA A 86 14.04 11.69 -4.20
N LEU A 87 15.34 11.52 -4.40
CA LEU A 87 16.32 11.37 -3.35
C LEU A 87 17.17 12.64 -3.22
N GLU A 88 17.38 13.07 -2.00
CA GLU A 88 18.34 14.11 -1.63
C GLU A 88 19.44 13.52 -0.74
N GLY A 89 20.64 14.10 -0.81
CA GLY A 89 21.79 13.76 0.05
C GLY A 89 22.56 12.49 -0.33
N GLY A 90 22.08 11.69 -1.28
CA GLY A 90 22.84 10.55 -1.81
C GLY A 90 21.96 9.45 -2.38
N ALA A 91 22.62 8.44 -2.94
CA ALA A 91 21.97 7.25 -3.47
C ALA A 91 21.35 6.39 -2.35
N ALA A 92 20.32 5.64 -2.70
CA ALA A 92 19.68 4.64 -1.86
C ALA A 92 20.17 3.24 -2.26
N GLU A 93 20.76 2.52 -1.31
CA GLU A 93 21.15 1.12 -1.44
C GLU A 93 20.02 0.22 -0.93
N ASP A 94 19.60 -0.76 -1.72
CA ASP A 94 18.64 -1.77 -1.31
C ASP A 94 19.27 -2.75 -0.31
N LEU A 95 18.69 -2.86 0.87
CA LEU A 95 19.26 -3.61 1.99
C LEU A 95 19.23 -5.14 1.81
N VAL A 96 18.53 -5.65 0.79
CA VAL A 96 18.43 -7.09 0.52
C VAL A 96 19.31 -7.50 -0.67
N SER A 97 19.31 -6.69 -1.73
CA SER A 97 20.04 -6.97 -2.97
C SER A 97 21.40 -6.27 -3.08
N GLY A 98 21.62 -5.20 -2.33
CA GLY A 98 22.81 -4.33 -2.44
C GLY A 98 22.77 -3.39 -3.66
N GLU A 99 21.72 -3.46 -4.49
CA GLU A 99 21.57 -2.59 -5.65
C GLU A 99 21.41 -1.13 -5.22
N THR A 100 22.14 -0.23 -5.88
CA THR A 100 22.15 1.19 -5.53
C THR A 100 21.47 2.03 -6.60
N SER A 101 20.65 3.00 -6.17
CA SER A 101 19.97 3.94 -7.04
C SER A 101 20.93 4.90 -7.72
N THR A 102 20.55 5.46 -8.87
CA THR A 102 21.39 6.40 -9.62
C THR A 102 20.67 7.72 -9.89
N GLY A 103 21.43 8.81 -10.10
CA GLY A 103 20.87 10.08 -10.56
C GLY A 103 19.89 10.78 -9.61
N GLY A 104 20.01 10.57 -8.29
CA GLY A 104 19.11 11.19 -7.31
C GLY A 104 17.66 10.71 -7.38
N LYS A 105 17.41 9.55 -8.02
CA LYS A 105 16.09 8.95 -8.15
C LYS A 105 16.13 7.48 -7.80
N LEU A 106 15.04 6.99 -7.23
CA LEU A 106 14.81 5.56 -7.00
C LEU A 106 13.55 5.12 -7.75
N ALA A 107 13.74 4.37 -8.83
CA ALA A 107 12.65 3.79 -9.62
C ALA A 107 12.45 2.33 -9.23
N LEU A 108 11.21 1.94 -8.95
CA LEU A 108 10.86 0.60 -8.45
C LEU A 108 9.66 0.03 -9.20
N ALA A 109 9.76 -1.24 -9.58
CA ALA A 109 8.62 -2.07 -9.93
C ALA A 109 8.30 -2.98 -8.73
N LEU A 110 7.21 -2.70 -8.03
CA LEU A 110 6.78 -3.45 -6.86
C LEU A 110 5.77 -4.53 -7.26
N ARG A 111 5.99 -5.75 -6.78
CA ARG A 111 5.01 -6.84 -6.89
C ARG A 111 3.79 -6.59 -6.00
N PRO A 112 2.70 -7.36 -6.16
CA PRO A 112 1.62 -7.39 -5.18
C PRO A 112 2.14 -7.53 -3.76
N TYR A 113 1.76 -6.62 -2.87
CA TYR A 113 2.15 -6.63 -1.46
C TYR A 113 3.65 -6.67 -1.17
N ASP A 114 4.48 -6.16 -2.09
CA ASP A 114 5.94 -6.13 -1.91
C ASP A 114 6.37 -5.10 -0.87
N LEU A 115 7.47 -5.41 -0.17
CA LEU A 115 8.18 -4.50 0.72
C LEU A 115 9.62 -4.42 0.25
N ARG A 116 10.10 -3.20 0.02
CA ARG A 116 11.52 -2.91 -0.28
C ARG A 116 12.06 -1.98 0.80
N SER A 117 13.31 -2.20 1.19
CA SER A 117 13.98 -1.49 2.29
C SER A 117 15.32 -0.97 1.80
N PHE A 118 15.63 0.28 2.11
CA PHE A 118 16.80 0.98 1.59
C PHE A 118 17.53 1.74 2.68
N ARG A 119 18.80 2.02 2.42
CA ARG A 119 19.66 2.89 3.22
C ARG A 119 20.30 3.96 2.34
N GLN A 120 20.24 5.21 2.78
CA GLN A 120 21.03 6.31 2.23
C GLN A 120 22.09 6.70 3.25
N ALA A 121 23.33 6.88 2.80
CA ALA A 121 24.41 7.34 3.65
C ALA A 121 24.19 8.81 4.08
N GLY A 122 24.53 9.14 5.32
CA GLY A 122 24.46 10.51 5.85
C GLY A 122 23.09 10.90 6.42
N ALA A 123 23.11 11.58 7.57
CA ALA A 123 21.90 12.00 8.29
C ALA A 123 21.07 13.07 7.56
N GLN A 124 21.67 13.76 6.59
CA GLN A 124 21.00 14.77 5.77
C GLN A 124 20.29 14.17 4.55
N SER A 125 20.55 12.89 4.25
CA SER A 125 19.90 12.18 3.15
C SER A 125 18.44 11.94 3.47
N ARG A 126 17.59 12.10 2.45
CA ARG A 126 16.15 11.86 2.59
C ARG A 126 15.49 11.58 1.26
N VAL A 127 14.35 10.92 1.32
CA VAL A 127 13.34 10.97 0.25
C VAL A 127 12.58 12.28 0.42
N ALA A 128 12.60 13.11 -0.62
CA ALA A 128 11.94 14.41 -0.63
C ALA A 128 10.48 14.34 -1.11
N GLY A 129 10.16 13.30 -1.88
CA GLY A 129 8.84 13.08 -2.45
C GLY A 129 8.88 11.98 -3.50
N GLY A 130 7.79 11.82 -4.24
CA GLY A 130 7.72 10.84 -5.29
C GLY A 130 6.32 10.68 -5.87
N SER A 131 6.16 9.65 -6.68
CA SER A 131 4.88 9.26 -7.26
C SER A 131 4.77 7.73 -7.33
N ALA A 132 3.53 7.25 -7.36
CA ALA A 132 3.22 5.84 -7.55
C ALA A 132 2.08 5.68 -8.55
N ALA A 133 2.19 4.71 -9.44
CA ALA A 133 1.21 4.43 -10.48
C ALA A 133 0.82 2.95 -10.49
N VAL A 134 -0.49 2.72 -10.52
CA VAL A 134 -1.08 1.41 -10.82
C VAL A 134 -1.26 1.27 -12.33
N ALA A 135 -1.31 0.04 -12.83
CA ALA A 135 -1.68 -0.22 -14.21
C ALA A 135 -3.06 0.35 -14.55
N ALA A 136 -3.25 0.82 -15.78
CA ALA A 136 -4.48 1.48 -16.22
C ALA A 136 -5.71 0.58 -16.06
N GLU A 137 -5.55 -0.73 -16.28
CA GLU A 137 -6.59 -1.75 -16.16
C GLU A 137 -7.04 -1.92 -14.71
N VAL A 138 -6.12 -1.79 -13.75
CA VAL A 138 -6.46 -1.84 -12.31
C VAL A 138 -7.30 -0.62 -11.92
N ALA A 139 -6.90 0.57 -12.36
CA ALA A 139 -7.65 1.80 -12.11
C ALA A 139 -9.03 1.75 -12.77
N ALA A 140 -9.11 1.27 -14.02
CA ALA A 140 -10.36 1.10 -14.75
C ALA A 140 -11.29 0.10 -14.05
N GLY A 141 -10.79 -1.07 -13.64
CA GLY A 141 -11.59 -2.07 -12.92
C GLY A 141 -12.10 -1.58 -11.57
N LEU A 142 -11.34 -0.76 -10.84
CA LEU A 142 -11.82 -0.12 -9.62
C LEU A 142 -12.91 0.92 -9.91
N LYS A 143 -12.72 1.74 -10.97
CA LYS A 143 -13.72 2.72 -11.43
C LYS A 143 -15.03 2.05 -11.81
N GLU A 144 -14.98 0.94 -12.56
CA GLU A 144 -16.16 0.16 -12.95
C GLU A 144 -16.92 -0.39 -11.74
N LYS A 145 -16.20 -0.91 -10.74
CA LYS A 145 -16.82 -1.40 -9.49
C LYS A 145 -17.55 -0.29 -8.74
N VAL A 146 -16.98 0.92 -8.66
CA VAL A 146 -17.64 2.08 -8.04
C VAL A 146 -18.87 2.49 -8.85
N ALA A 147 -18.76 2.56 -10.18
CA ALA A 147 -19.88 2.92 -11.05
C ALA A 147 -21.03 1.90 -10.95
N ALA A 148 -20.71 0.61 -10.90
CA ALA A 148 -21.69 -0.45 -10.70
C ALA A 148 -22.38 -0.35 -9.33
N ALA A 149 -21.61 -0.09 -8.25
CA ALA A 149 -22.19 0.12 -6.92
C ALA A 149 -23.12 1.33 -6.88
N ASP A 150 -22.74 2.44 -7.50
CA ASP A 150 -23.58 3.64 -7.59
C ASP A 150 -24.87 3.39 -8.39
N ALA A 151 -24.78 2.73 -9.54
CA ALA A 151 -25.95 2.39 -10.34
C ALA A 151 -26.94 1.51 -9.57
N ARG A 152 -26.43 0.50 -8.84
CA ARG A 152 -27.27 -0.38 -8.01
C ARG A 152 -27.88 0.33 -6.82
N PHE A 153 -27.13 1.23 -6.17
CA PHE A 153 -27.66 2.06 -5.10
C PHE A 153 -28.85 2.89 -5.61
N ARG A 154 -28.71 3.56 -6.76
CA ARG A 154 -29.79 4.36 -7.36
C ARG A 154 -31.01 3.51 -7.73
N ASP A 155 -30.80 2.35 -8.34
CA ASP A 155 -31.88 1.45 -8.75
C ASP A 155 -32.67 0.91 -7.53
N LYS A 156 -31.98 0.38 -6.51
CA LYS A 156 -32.61 -0.14 -5.29
C LYS A 156 -33.34 0.96 -4.49
N THR A 157 -32.76 2.16 -4.40
CA THR A 157 -33.45 3.30 -3.79
C THR A 157 -34.69 3.71 -4.58
N ALA A 158 -34.66 3.66 -5.91
CA ALA A 158 -35.84 3.92 -6.74
C ALA A 158 -36.94 2.86 -6.56
N ARG A 159 -36.56 1.62 -6.23
CA ARG A 159 -37.47 0.53 -5.84
C ARG A 159 -38.01 0.65 -4.41
N GLY A 160 -37.60 1.67 -3.65
CA GLY A 160 -38.07 1.93 -2.28
C GLY A 160 -37.30 1.21 -1.18
N GLU A 161 -36.16 0.57 -1.48
CA GLU A 161 -35.29 -0.01 -0.46
C GLU A 161 -34.61 1.10 0.39
N ASP A 162 -34.63 0.97 1.72
CA ASP A 162 -33.89 1.87 2.61
C ASP A 162 -32.39 1.51 2.62
N LEU A 163 -31.60 2.33 1.92
CA LEU A 163 -30.15 2.20 1.81
C LEU A 163 -29.40 3.37 2.46
N ALA A 164 -30.05 4.15 3.33
CA ALA A 164 -29.46 5.36 3.91
C ALA A 164 -28.10 5.08 4.60
N ALA A 165 -27.98 3.92 5.27
CA ALA A 165 -26.76 3.48 5.92
C ALA A 165 -25.59 3.18 4.96
N LEU A 166 -25.85 2.90 3.68
CA LEU A 166 -24.80 2.57 2.70
C LEU A 166 -24.24 3.80 1.99
N LYS A 167 -24.99 4.92 1.98
CA LYS A 167 -24.62 6.16 1.30
C LYS A 167 -23.23 6.70 1.73
N PRO A 168 -22.87 6.75 3.02
CA PRO A 168 -21.55 7.24 3.43
C PRO A 168 -20.39 6.42 2.83
N SER A 169 -20.52 5.10 2.77
CA SER A 169 -19.49 4.22 2.21
C SER A 169 -19.36 4.38 0.70
N LEU A 170 -20.49 4.54 -0.03
CA LEU A 170 -20.47 4.83 -1.46
C LEU A 170 -19.79 6.17 -1.77
N GLU A 171 -20.16 7.22 -1.04
CA GLU A 171 -19.52 8.54 -1.21
C GLU A 171 -18.05 8.50 -0.83
N LYS A 172 -17.68 7.72 0.19
CA LYS A 172 -16.28 7.50 0.52
C LYS A 172 -15.54 6.78 -0.61
N ALA A 173 -16.15 5.78 -1.26
CA ALA A 173 -15.55 5.09 -2.39
C ALA A 173 -15.33 6.02 -3.60
N LYS A 174 -16.31 6.89 -3.90
CA LYS A 174 -16.17 7.93 -4.93
C LYS A 174 -15.03 8.90 -4.61
N ALA A 175 -14.94 9.35 -3.36
CA ALA A 175 -13.87 10.24 -2.92
C ALA A 175 -12.48 9.58 -3.03
N CYS A 176 -12.34 8.31 -2.61
CA CYS A 176 -11.10 7.57 -2.77
C CYS A 176 -10.71 7.45 -4.26
N LEU A 177 -11.67 7.16 -5.14
CA LEU A 177 -11.42 7.09 -6.58
C LEU A 177 -10.93 8.43 -7.15
N ALA A 178 -11.59 9.53 -6.80
CA ALA A 178 -11.20 10.88 -7.24
C ALA A 178 -9.81 11.28 -6.74
N GLY A 179 -9.49 10.92 -5.49
CA GLY A 179 -8.18 11.16 -4.88
C GLY A 179 -7.09 10.16 -5.29
N LYS A 180 -7.39 9.18 -6.16
CA LYS A 180 -6.49 8.09 -6.54
C LYS A 180 -5.99 7.26 -5.34
N GLU A 181 -6.77 7.21 -4.26
CA GLU A 181 -6.53 6.37 -3.07
C GLU A 181 -6.90 4.90 -3.37
N TYR A 182 -6.26 4.30 -4.37
CA TYR A 182 -6.61 2.97 -4.89
C TYR A 182 -6.51 1.84 -3.87
N ALA A 183 -5.54 1.86 -2.96
CA ALA A 183 -5.42 0.81 -1.94
C ALA A 183 -6.56 0.91 -0.93
N ARG A 184 -6.90 2.12 -0.50
CA ARG A 184 -8.07 2.37 0.35
C ARG A 184 -9.37 1.99 -0.35
N LEU A 185 -9.53 2.37 -1.62
CA LEU A 185 -10.71 2.03 -2.42
C LEU A 185 -10.85 0.51 -2.57
N HIS A 186 -9.76 -0.18 -2.86
CA HIS A 186 -9.74 -1.63 -3.01
C HIS A 186 -10.26 -2.33 -1.76
N LEU A 187 -9.81 -1.91 -0.57
CA LEU A 187 -10.28 -2.46 0.70
C LEU A 187 -11.76 -2.13 0.94
N LEU A 188 -12.15 -0.87 0.75
CA LEU A 188 -13.52 -0.41 0.97
C LEU A 188 -14.53 -1.21 0.13
N LEU A 189 -14.20 -1.56 -1.12
CA LEU A 189 -15.07 -2.35 -2.01
C LEU A 189 -15.23 -3.84 -1.61
N GLN A 190 -14.44 -4.31 -0.64
CA GLN A 190 -14.57 -5.67 -0.07
C GLN A 190 -15.46 -5.71 1.17
N GLU A 191 -15.81 -4.55 1.74
CA GLU A 191 -16.65 -4.47 2.92
C GLU A 191 -18.11 -4.85 2.63
N ALA A 192 -18.87 -5.09 3.70
CA ALA A 192 -20.25 -5.58 3.63
C ALA A 192 -21.17 -4.68 2.78
N TRP A 193 -21.02 -3.35 2.83
CA TRP A 193 -21.87 -2.41 2.07
C TRP A 193 -21.84 -2.70 0.57
N ALA A 194 -20.65 -3.01 0.03
CA ALA A 194 -20.46 -3.29 -1.38
C ALA A 194 -21.07 -4.64 -1.76
N TYR A 195 -21.08 -5.60 -0.82
CA TYR A 195 -21.75 -6.89 -1.01
C TYR A 195 -23.28 -6.74 -0.97
N THR A 196 -23.83 -5.97 -0.04
CA THR A 196 -25.27 -5.68 0.04
C THR A 196 -25.79 -5.08 -1.27
N LEU A 197 -25.06 -4.13 -1.86
CA LEU A 197 -25.42 -3.59 -3.18
C LEU A 197 -25.28 -4.62 -4.31
N ARG A 198 -24.44 -5.65 -4.15
CA ARG A 198 -24.26 -6.70 -5.17
C ARG A 198 -25.35 -7.77 -5.15
N GLN A 199 -26.12 -7.88 -4.08
CA GLN A 199 -27.26 -8.79 -4.02
C GLN A 199 -28.40 -8.29 -4.93
N PRO A 200 -29.19 -9.21 -5.53
CA PRO A 200 -30.32 -8.86 -6.39
C PRO A 200 -31.35 -7.93 -5.70
#